data_AF-A0A8C5SGR7-F1
#
_entry.id   AF-A0A8C5SGR7-F1
#
_cell.length_a   1.000
_cell.length_b   1.000
_cell.length_c   1.000
_cell.angle_alpha   90.00
_cell.angle_beta   90.00
_cell.angle_gamma   90.00
#
_symmetry.space_group_name_H-M   'P 1'
#
loop_
_entity.id
_entity.type
_entity.pdbx_description
1 polymer ?
#
loop_
_entity_poly.entity_id
_entity_poly.type
_entity_poly.pdbx_seq_one_letter_code
_entity_poly.pdbx_strand_id
1 'polypeptide(L)'
;MGYAPILLRTQYRCHPVIAAITNELFYEGILLNGISEIDRNPLLDWLPTLCFYNVNGSEQIEADNSFYNMAESFFIVKLIQSLVASGVDGSMIGIITLYKSQMSKIRNLFGAIHMDAAQIKTVQVSTVDAFQGAEKEIIVLSCVRTRQVGFIDSEKRVNVALTRGKRHLLIVGNLNCLRKNKLWGSIIQHCTGRINGLQHANQCEQQLNDIVKSYFKRKMEESHHEKEKSKNELLSQ
;
A
#
# COMPACT_ATOMS: atom_id res chain seq x y z
N MET A 1 36.62 -14.99 -12.64
CA MET A 1 37.15 -14.60 -11.32
C MET A 1 35.98 -14.17 -10.46
N GLY A 2 35.55 -15.04 -9.53
CA GLY A 2 34.38 -14.87 -8.69
C GLY A 2 34.78 -14.37 -7.31
N TYR A 3 34.79 -13.06 -7.13
CA TYR A 3 34.97 -12.46 -5.81
C TYR A 3 33.70 -12.70 -4.98
N ALA A 4 33.86 -13.20 -3.75
CA ALA A 4 32.76 -13.33 -2.82
C ALA A 4 32.29 -11.92 -2.39
N PRO A 5 31.01 -11.57 -2.60
CA PRO A 5 30.50 -10.27 -2.18
C PRO A 5 30.49 -10.16 -0.65
N ILE A 6 30.88 -9.00 -0.12
CA ILE A 6 30.73 -8.70 1.30
C ILE A 6 29.28 -8.29 1.55
N LEU A 7 28.55 -9.09 2.32
CA LEU A 7 27.17 -8.78 2.69
C LEU A 7 27.13 -7.79 3.85
N LEU A 8 26.44 -6.66 3.65
CA LEU A 8 26.02 -5.80 4.75
C LEU A 8 24.83 -6.43 5.46
N ARG A 9 25.03 -6.83 6.72
CA ARG A 9 24.06 -7.66 7.45
C ARG A 9 23.03 -6.87 8.24
N THR A 10 23.20 -5.57 8.48
CA THR A 10 22.26 -4.80 9.31
C THR A 10 21.40 -3.88 8.46
N GLN A 11 20.08 -3.99 8.59
CA GLN A 11 19.11 -3.11 7.93
C GLN A 11 18.59 -2.04 8.92
N TYR A 12 18.44 -0.80 8.45
CA TYR A 12 17.96 0.35 9.23
C TYR A 12 16.67 0.97 8.65
N ARG A 13 16.06 0.31 7.66
CA ARG A 13 15.00 0.85 6.82
C ARG A 13 13.62 0.47 7.35
N CYS A 14 13.31 -0.82 7.26
CA CYS A 14 11.97 -1.35 7.44
C CYS A 14 11.72 -1.70 8.90
N HIS A 15 10.47 -1.54 9.35
CA HIS A 15 10.00 -2.14 10.60
C HIS A 15 10.47 -3.62 10.69
N PRO A 16 10.98 -4.10 11.84
CA PRO A 16 11.43 -5.50 12.01
C PRO A 16 10.41 -6.51 11.46
N VAL A 17 9.16 -6.24 11.82
CA VAL A 17 7.89 -6.50 11.13
C VAL A 17 7.96 -7.02 9.66
N ILE A 18 8.40 -6.12 8.81
CA ILE A 18 8.47 -6.24 7.35
C ILE A 18 9.78 -6.91 6.94
N ALA A 19 10.88 -6.54 7.59
CA ALA A 19 12.21 -7.09 7.33
C ALA A 19 12.28 -8.60 7.57
N ALA A 20 11.52 -9.14 8.53
CA ALA A 20 11.46 -10.57 8.82
C ALA A 20 11.04 -11.40 7.60
N ILE A 21 10.09 -10.91 6.80
CA ILE A 21 9.60 -11.60 5.59
C ILE A 21 10.74 -11.76 4.60
N THR A 22 11.46 -10.68 4.31
CA THR A 22 12.51 -10.71 3.30
C THR A 22 13.76 -11.41 3.81
N ASN A 23 14.05 -11.30 5.11
CA ASN A 23 15.15 -11.99 5.74
C ASN A 23 15.00 -13.51 5.62
N GLU A 24 13.81 -14.04 5.91
CA GLU A 24 13.51 -15.47 5.75
C GLU A 24 13.57 -15.90 4.28
N LEU A 25 12.93 -15.15 3.38
CA LEU A 25 12.74 -15.59 1.99
C LEU A 25 13.99 -15.42 1.11
N PHE A 26 14.83 -14.41 1.38
CA PHE A 26 15.90 -13.99 0.46
C PHE A 26 17.28 -13.86 1.10
N TYR A 27 17.37 -13.92 2.43
CA TYR A 27 18.63 -13.74 3.16
C TYR A 27 18.85 -14.81 4.23
N GLU A 28 18.21 -15.99 4.14
CA GLU A 28 18.48 -17.14 5.02
C GLU A 28 18.47 -16.82 6.54
N GLY A 29 17.73 -15.78 6.95
CA GLY A 29 17.69 -15.33 8.34
C GLY A 29 18.92 -14.56 8.83
N ILE A 30 19.93 -14.29 7.99
CA ILE A 30 21.21 -13.70 8.43
C ILE A 30 21.21 -12.17 8.55
N LEU A 31 20.14 -11.50 8.12
CA LEU A 31 19.95 -10.05 8.25
C LEU A 31 19.57 -9.69 9.70
N LEU A 32 20.18 -8.63 10.23
CA LEU A 32 19.96 -8.06 11.55
C LEU A 32 19.18 -6.75 11.42
N ASN A 33 18.38 -6.43 12.44
CA ASN A 33 17.67 -5.15 12.52
C ASN A 33 18.52 -4.17 13.34
N GLY A 34 18.88 -3.04 12.74
CA GLY A 34 19.50 -1.90 13.42
C GLY A 34 18.50 -0.87 13.93
N ILE A 35 17.19 -1.16 13.78
CA ILE A 35 16.07 -0.36 14.28
C ILE A 35 15.07 -1.26 14.99
N SER A 36 14.42 -0.71 16.00
CA SER A 36 13.37 -1.38 16.77
C SER A 36 11.99 -1.14 16.18
N GLU A 37 10.97 -1.79 16.74
CA GLU A 37 9.57 -1.52 16.42
C GLU A 37 9.17 -0.08 16.81
N ILE A 38 9.72 0.42 17.92
CA ILE A 38 9.46 1.79 18.42
C ILE A 38 9.94 2.84 17.41
N ASP A 39 11.10 2.62 16.77
CA ASP A 39 11.64 3.51 15.73
C ASP A 39 10.77 3.57 14.46
N ARG A 40 9.85 2.60 14.31
CA ARG A 40 8.94 2.46 13.17
C ARG A 40 7.48 2.29 13.59
N ASN A 41 7.08 2.83 14.74
CA ASN A 41 5.70 2.76 15.23
C ASN A 41 4.65 3.07 14.13
N PRO A 42 3.49 2.39 14.13
CA PRO A 42 2.41 2.66 13.20
C PRO A 42 2.07 4.15 13.10
N LEU A 43 1.81 4.64 11.88
CA LEU A 43 1.39 6.03 11.65
C LEU A 43 -0.06 6.29 12.12
N LEU A 44 -0.88 5.24 12.15
CA LEU A 44 -2.29 5.29 12.53
C LEU A 44 -2.62 4.03 13.34
N ASP A 45 -3.37 4.19 14.43
CA ASP A 45 -3.73 3.07 15.33
C ASP A 45 -4.53 1.97 14.62
N TRP A 46 -5.38 2.35 13.67
CA TRP A 46 -6.21 1.42 12.92
C TRP A 46 -5.46 0.72 11.78
N LEU A 47 -4.27 1.19 11.41
CA LEU A 47 -3.54 0.71 10.24
C LEU A 47 -2.50 -0.34 10.66
N PRO A 48 -2.63 -1.61 10.23
CA PRO A 48 -1.63 -2.63 10.55
C PRO A 48 -0.28 -2.35 9.88
N THR A 49 0.83 -2.67 10.58
CA THR A 49 2.20 -2.62 10.04
C THR A 49 2.39 -3.54 8.82
N LEU A 50 1.77 -4.73 8.85
CA LEU A 50 1.75 -5.69 7.75
C LEU A 50 0.35 -6.25 7.62
N CYS A 51 -0.24 -6.16 6.43
CA CYS A 51 -1.54 -6.77 6.17
C CYS A 51 -1.66 -7.25 4.74
N PHE A 52 -2.28 -8.41 4.57
CA PHE A 52 -2.80 -8.89 3.29
C PHE A 52 -4.30 -8.64 3.23
N TYR A 53 -4.74 -7.82 2.27
CA TYR A 53 -6.13 -7.59 1.94
C TYR A 53 -6.54 -8.53 0.80
N ASN A 54 -7.38 -9.51 1.13
CA ASN A 54 -8.00 -10.37 0.14
C ASN A 54 -9.11 -9.62 -0.60
N VAL A 55 -8.94 -9.46 -1.91
CA VAL A 55 -9.91 -8.85 -2.81
C VAL A 55 -10.50 -9.91 -3.74
N ASN A 56 -11.83 -10.05 -3.69
CA ASN A 56 -12.57 -10.89 -4.62
C ASN A 56 -12.82 -10.13 -5.94
N GLY A 57 -11.78 -10.05 -6.76
CA GLY A 57 -11.82 -9.52 -8.13
C GLY A 57 -11.50 -10.58 -9.18
N SER A 58 -11.46 -10.13 -10.44
CA SER A 58 -11.03 -10.96 -11.57
C SER A 58 -9.97 -10.23 -12.37
N GLU A 59 -8.87 -10.91 -12.68
CA GLU A 59 -7.85 -10.39 -13.59
C GLU A 59 -8.42 -10.23 -15.01
N GLN A 60 -8.07 -9.13 -15.66
CA GLN A 60 -8.36 -8.81 -17.05
C GLN A 60 -7.04 -8.53 -17.77
N ILE A 61 -7.03 -8.67 -19.09
CA ILE A 61 -5.84 -8.51 -19.93
C ILE A 61 -6.13 -7.44 -20.99
N GLU A 62 -5.19 -6.51 -21.17
CA GLU A 62 -5.22 -5.53 -22.26
C GLU A 62 -4.58 -6.09 -23.54
N ALA A 63 -4.73 -5.39 -24.66
CA ALA A 63 -4.17 -5.80 -25.96
C ALA A 63 -2.64 -5.97 -25.95
N ASP A 64 -1.93 -5.31 -25.03
CA ASP A 64 -0.48 -5.41 -24.84
C ASP A 64 -0.05 -6.59 -23.93
N ASN A 65 -0.98 -7.50 -23.62
CA ASN A 65 -0.82 -8.61 -22.67
C ASN A 65 -0.51 -8.19 -21.22
N SER A 66 -0.72 -6.92 -20.85
CA SER A 66 -0.59 -6.48 -19.47
C SER A 66 -1.90 -6.71 -18.70
N PHE A 67 -1.78 -7.16 -17.45
CA PHE A 67 -2.91 -7.51 -16.61
C PHE A 67 -3.37 -6.35 -15.74
N TYR A 68 -4.64 -6.32 -15.40
CA TYR A 68 -5.21 -5.42 -14.39
C TYR A 68 -6.37 -6.07 -13.66
N ASN A 69 -6.72 -5.51 -12.50
CA ASN A 69 -7.83 -5.93 -11.67
C ASN A 69 -8.51 -4.69 -11.11
N MET A 70 -9.71 -4.39 -11.61
CA MET A 70 -10.46 -3.19 -11.22
C MET A 70 -10.93 -3.25 -9.76
N ALA A 71 -11.29 -4.43 -9.25
CA ALA A 71 -11.69 -4.56 -7.85
C ALA A 71 -10.54 -4.21 -6.90
N GLU A 72 -9.32 -4.68 -7.20
CA GLU A 72 -8.13 -4.25 -6.46
C GLU A 72 -7.90 -2.74 -6.60
N SER A 73 -8.05 -2.20 -7.81
CA SER A 73 -7.84 -0.76 -8.07
C SER A 73 -8.80 0.11 -7.26
N PHE A 74 -10.09 -0.24 -7.22
CA PHE A 74 -11.09 0.47 -6.42
C PHE A 74 -10.80 0.37 -4.92
N PHE A 75 -10.46 -0.82 -4.43
CA PHE A 75 -10.11 -1.01 -3.03
C PHE A 75 -8.88 -0.20 -2.63
N ILE A 76 -7.81 -0.23 -3.44
CA ILE A 76 -6.58 0.53 -3.20
C ILE A 76 -6.89 2.02 -3.14
N VAL A 77 -7.66 2.53 -4.10
CA VAL A 77 -8.04 3.94 -4.12
C VAL A 77 -8.81 4.33 -2.86
N LYS A 78 -9.78 3.51 -2.43
CA LYS A 78 -10.54 3.72 -1.20
C LYS A 78 -9.65 3.71 0.05
N LEU A 79 -8.70 2.78 0.11
CA LEU A 79 -7.72 2.68 1.19
C LEU A 79 -6.86 3.95 1.26
N ILE A 80 -6.33 4.41 0.13
CA ILE A 80 -5.54 5.66 0.08
C ILE A 80 -6.38 6.87 0.46
N GLN A 81 -7.63 6.96 0.02
CA GLN A 81 -8.54 8.02 0.46
C GLN A 81 -8.70 8.02 1.99
N SER A 82 -8.82 6.85 2.60
CA SER A 82 -8.98 6.73 4.05
C SER A 82 -7.71 7.12 4.82
N LEU A 83 -6.53 6.82 4.26
CA LEU A 83 -5.24 7.24 4.82
C LEU A 83 -5.10 8.77 4.80
N VAL A 84 -5.36 9.40 3.65
CA VAL A 84 -5.32 10.87 3.51
C VAL A 84 -6.37 11.53 4.40
N ALA A 85 -7.59 10.97 4.46
CA ALA A 85 -8.65 11.43 5.37
C ALA A 85 -8.30 11.31 6.86
N SER A 86 -7.35 10.42 7.20
CA SER A 86 -6.79 10.26 8.55
C SER A 86 -5.57 11.15 8.81
N GLY A 87 -5.19 12.01 7.87
CA GLY A 87 -4.09 12.98 8.00
C GLY A 87 -2.73 12.49 7.51
N VAL A 88 -2.66 11.35 6.81
CA VAL A 88 -1.40 10.90 6.19
C VAL A 88 -1.14 11.70 4.92
N ASP A 89 0.04 12.32 4.82
CA ASP A 89 0.45 13.01 3.62
C ASP A 89 0.69 12.03 2.46
N GLY A 90 0.16 12.35 1.28
CA GLY A 90 0.24 11.49 0.10
C GLY A 90 1.67 11.21 -0.33
N SER A 91 2.62 12.11 -0.07
CA SER A 91 4.04 11.90 -0.37
C SER A 91 4.68 10.80 0.47
N MET A 92 4.05 10.40 1.58
CA MET A 92 4.47 9.28 2.41
C MET A 92 4.00 7.92 1.88
N ILE A 93 3.18 7.91 0.82
CA ILE A 93 2.51 6.72 0.29
C ILE A 93 3.09 6.36 -1.09
N GLY A 94 3.38 5.07 -1.27
CA GLY A 94 3.69 4.49 -2.57
C GLY A 94 2.78 3.31 -2.90
N ILE A 95 2.40 3.20 -4.16
CA ILE A 95 1.65 2.06 -4.71
C ILE A 95 2.51 1.38 -5.76
N ILE A 96 2.77 0.11 -5.54
CA ILE A 96 3.60 -0.73 -6.39
C ILE A 96 2.73 -1.81 -7.02
N THR A 97 2.93 -2.04 -8.31
CA THR A 97 2.38 -3.19 -9.02
C THR A 97 3.39 -3.74 -10.01
N LEU A 98 3.21 -4.97 -10.47
CA LEU A 98 4.05 -5.55 -11.53
C LEU A 98 3.52 -5.26 -12.94
N TYR A 99 2.31 -4.70 -13.05
CA TYR A 99 1.63 -4.53 -14.33
C TYR A 99 1.41 -3.05 -14.67
N LYS A 100 1.87 -2.65 -15.86
CA LYS A 100 1.69 -1.28 -16.37
C LYS A 100 0.20 -0.93 -16.49
N SER A 101 -0.64 -1.85 -16.94
CA SER A 101 -2.08 -1.60 -17.05
C SER A 101 -2.72 -1.34 -15.69
N GLN A 102 -2.38 -2.11 -14.65
CA GLN A 102 -2.85 -1.85 -13.28
C GLN A 102 -2.42 -0.46 -12.78
N MET A 103 -1.16 -0.08 -12.99
CA MET A 103 -0.66 1.25 -12.63
C MET A 103 -1.49 2.35 -13.30
N SER A 104 -1.77 2.21 -14.60
CA SER A 104 -2.59 3.16 -15.35
C SER A 104 -4.03 3.23 -14.85
N LYS A 105 -4.67 2.09 -14.54
CA LYS A 105 -6.04 2.09 -13.98
C LYS A 105 -6.11 2.82 -12.65
N ILE A 106 -5.17 2.57 -11.74
CA ILE A 106 -5.11 3.25 -10.43
C ILE A 106 -4.92 4.76 -10.61
N ARG A 107 -4.00 5.20 -11.48
CA ARG A 107 -3.78 6.62 -11.78
C ARG A 107 -5.03 7.29 -12.35
N ASN A 108 -5.73 6.62 -13.26
CA ASN A 108 -6.96 7.14 -13.85
C ASN A 108 -8.07 7.29 -12.80
N LEU A 109 -8.21 6.33 -11.88
CA LEU A 109 -9.16 6.43 -10.78
C LEU A 109 -8.81 7.59 -9.84
N PHE A 110 -7.53 7.83 -9.54
CA PHE A 110 -7.12 9.01 -8.78
C PHE A 110 -7.48 10.33 -9.46
N GLY A 111 -7.40 10.40 -10.79
CA GLY A 111 -7.83 11.57 -11.56
C GLY A 111 -9.32 11.91 -11.42
N ALA A 112 -10.16 10.94 -11.06
CA ALA A 112 -11.60 11.13 -10.88
C ALA A 112 -12.02 11.48 -9.44
N ILE A 113 -11.06 11.54 -8.50
CA ILE A 113 -11.35 11.78 -7.08
C ILE A 113 -11.47 13.27 -6.78
N HIS A 114 -12.54 13.63 -6.07
CA HIS A 114 -12.86 15.00 -5.69
C HIS A 114 -12.34 15.35 -4.27
N MET A 115 -11.44 14.53 -3.72
CA MET A 115 -10.89 14.65 -2.37
C MET A 115 -9.44 15.12 -2.43
N ASP A 116 -9.12 16.21 -1.72
CA ASP A 116 -7.79 16.83 -1.57
C ASP A 116 -6.82 16.48 -2.72
N ALA A 117 -7.09 17.06 -3.89
CA ALA A 117 -6.38 16.75 -5.12
C ALA A 117 -4.87 17.00 -5.00
N ALA A 118 -4.44 17.89 -4.10
CA ALA A 118 -3.02 18.13 -3.84
C ALA A 118 -2.38 16.89 -3.19
N GLN A 119 -3.00 16.37 -2.13
CA GLN A 119 -2.51 15.18 -1.43
C GLN A 119 -2.53 13.94 -2.33
N ILE A 120 -3.64 13.67 -3.03
CA ILE A 120 -3.74 12.51 -3.94
C ILE A 120 -2.70 12.55 -5.06
N LYS A 121 -2.38 13.74 -5.60
CA LYS A 121 -1.35 13.90 -6.66
C LYS A 121 0.07 13.56 -6.20
N THR A 122 0.36 13.65 -4.89
CA THR A 122 1.69 13.35 -4.35
C THR A 122 1.92 11.86 -4.10
N VAL A 123 0.85 11.04 -4.17
CA VAL A 123 0.94 9.58 -4.04
C VAL A 123 1.70 9.01 -5.23
N GLN A 124 2.80 8.31 -4.95
CA GLN A 124 3.61 7.69 -6.00
C GLN A 124 2.97 6.38 -6.45
N VAL A 125 2.51 6.29 -7.70
CA VAL A 125 2.01 5.05 -8.31
C VAL A 125 2.98 4.61 -9.40
N SER A 126 3.66 3.47 -9.25
CA SER A 126 4.56 2.98 -10.30
C SER A 126 4.66 1.45 -10.34
N THR A 127 5.27 0.95 -11.40
CA THR A 127 5.70 -0.45 -11.44
C THR A 127 6.90 -0.67 -10.53
N VAL A 128 7.17 -1.92 -10.13
CA VAL A 128 8.33 -2.25 -9.28
C VAL A 128 9.67 -1.78 -9.89
N ASP A 129 9.84 -1.97 -11.21
CA ASP A 129 11.08 -1.61 -11.90
C ASP A 129 11.28 -0.08 -11.93
N ALA A 130 10.18 0.67 -11.95
CA ALA A 130 10.18 2.13 -11.91
C ALA A 130 10.20 2.71 -10.48
N PHE A 131 10.07 1.87 -9.44
CA PHE A 131 10.15 2.28 -8.02
C PHE A 131 11.61 2.22 -7.50
N GLN A 132 12.62 2.38 -8.36
CA GLN A 132 14.02 2.28 -7.93
C GLN A 132 14.46 3.52 -7.14
N GLY A 133 15.09 3.29 -5.98
CA GLY A 133 15.67 4.33 -5.12
C GLY A 133 14.69 5.09 -4.23
N ALA A 134 13.38 4.93 -4.42
CA ALA A 134 12.36 5.55 -3.57
C ALA A 134 11.94 4.61 -2.44
N GLU A 135 11.75 5.16 -1.25
CA GLU A 135 11.17 4.50 -0.08
C GLU A 135 10.02 5.36 0.44
N LYS A 136 9.03 4.72 1.05
CA LYS A 136 7.84 5.39 1.56
C LYS A 136 7.51 4.88 2.95
N GLU A 137 6.83 5.70 3.75
CA GLU A 137 6.37 5.24 5.07
C GLU A 137 5.34 4.13 4.91
N ILE A 138 4.46 4.24 3.90
CA ILE A 138 3.44 3.26 3.55
C ILE A 138 3.64 2.77 2.11
N ILE A 139 3.71 1.45 1.93
CA ILE A 139 3.65 0.83 0.61
C ILE A 139 2.40 -0.03 0.48
N VAL A 140 1.67 0.16 -0.62
CA VAL A 140 0.59 -0.70 -1.06
C VAL A 140 1.06 -1.52 -2.27
N LEU A 141 1.06 -2.84 -2.17
CA LEU A 141 1.47 -3.75 -3.24
C LEU A 141 0.25 -4.43 -3.88
N SER A 142 -0.07 -4.11 -5.12
CA SER A 142 -1.16 -4.73 -5.90
C SER A 142 -0.66 -5.93 -6.71
N CYS A 143 -1.23 -7.09 -6.42
CA CYS A 143 -0.81 -8.36 -7.00
C CYS A 143 -1.56 -8.71 -8.28
N VAL A 144 -2.78 -8.18 -8.49
CA VAL A 144 -3.62 -8.30 -9.70
C VAL A 144 -4.18 -9.70 -9.98
N ARG A 145 -3.35 -10.73 -9.88
CA ARG A 145 -3.61 -12.06 -10.45
C ARG A 145 -4.58 -12.87 -9.63
N THR A 146 -5.55 -13.49 -10.30
CA THR A 146 -6.60 -14.30 -9.69
C THR A 146 -6.69 -15.74 -10.22
N ARG A 147 -6.00 -16.06 -11.32
CA ARG A 147 -6.03 -17.41 -11.91
C ARG A 147 -4.72 -18.17 -11.67
N GLN A 148 -3.61 -17.55 -12.03
CA GLN A 148 -2.27 -18.11 -11.89
C GLN A 148 -1.29 -16.99 -11.55
N VAL A 149 -0.32 -17.28 -10.68
CA VAL A 149 0.63 -16.27 -10.19
C VAL A 149 1.57 -15.79 -11.32
N GLY A 150 1.88 -16.65 -12.30
CA GLY A 150 2.67 -16.28 -13.50
C GLY A 150 4.00 -15.59 -13.17
N PHE A 151 4.40 -14.61 -13.99
CA PHE A 151 5.68 -13.86 -13.88
C PHE A 151 5.89 -13.02 -12.60
N ILE A 152 4.96 -13.07 -11.63
CA ILE A 152 5.11 -12.42 -10.32
C ILE A 152 6.20 -13.09 -9.48
N ASP A 153 6.65 -14.28 -9.86
CA ASP A 153 7.66 -15.09 -9.17
C ASP A 153 9.12 -14.60 -9.33
N SER A 154 9.33 -13.38 -9.81
CA SER A 154 10.67 -12.78 -9.74
C SER A 154 10.97 -12.43 -8.28
N GLU A 155 11.66 -13.34 -7.58
CA GLU A 155 12.12 -13.17 -6.20
C GLU A 155 12.79 -11.80 -5.97
N LYS A 156 13.61 -11.35 -6.92
CA LYS A 156 14.26 -10.04 -6.89
C LYS A 156 13.24 -8.89 -6.87
N ARG A 157 12.24 -8.93 -7.75
CA ARG A 157 11.20 -7.89 -7.81
C ARG A 157 10.33 -7.91 -6.56
N VAL A 158 9.97 -9.11 -6.06
CA VAL A 158 9.20 -9.21 -4.82
C VAL A 158 10.00 -8.68 -3.64
N ASN A 159 11.27 -9.06 -3.48
CA ASN A 159 12.14 -8.51 -2.44
C ASN A 159 12.23 -6.99 -2.52
N VAL A 160 12.41 -6.42 -3.71
CA VAL A 160 12.40 -4.96 -3.90
C VAL A 160 11.08 -4.36 -3.43
N ALA A 161 9.94 -4.87 -3.90
CA ALA A 161 8.61 -4.34 -3.57
C ALA A 161 8.31 -4.41 -2.06
N LEU A 162 8.60 -5.54 -1.40
CA LEU A 162 8.37 -5.72 0.04
C LEU A 162 9.26 -4.79 0.89
N THR A 163 10.47 -4.47 0.42
CA THR A 163 11.42 -3.61 1.15
C THR A 163 11.29 -2.11 0.86
N ARG A 164 10.30 -1.67 0.08
CA ARG A 164 10.08 -0.23 -0.17
C ARG A 164 9.37 0.48 0.98
N GLY A 165 8.67 -0.25 1.85
CA GLY A 165 7.87 0.28 2.94
C GLY A 165 8.65 0.35 4.25
N LYS A 166 8.70 1.53 4.88
CA LYS A 166 9.41 1.75 6.14
C LYS A 166 8.58 1.32 7.35
N ARG A 167 7.32 1.75 7.43
CA ARG A 167 6.43 1.47 8.58
C ARG A 167 5.32 0.49 8.21
N HIS A 168 4.69 0.68 7.05
CA HIS A 168 3.55 -0.14 6.64
C HIS A 168 3.78 -0.80 5.29
N LEU A 169 3.44 -2.08 5.22
CA LEU A 169 3.35 -2.86 3.99
C LEU A 169 1.96 -3.49 3.88
N LEU A 170 1.17 -3.01 2.92
CA LEU A 170 -0.21 -3.42 2.69
C LEU A 170 -0.28 -4.13 1.35
N ILE A 171 -0.49 -5.45 1.37
CA ILE A 171 -0.54 -6.27 0.17
C ILE A 171 -2.00 -6.46 -0.21
N VAL A 172 -2.33 -6.21 -1.48
CA VAL A 172 -3.68 -6.35 -2.02
C VAL A 172 -3.65 -7.41 -3.11
N GLY A 173 -4.49 -8.43 -3.00
CA GLY A 173 -4.48 -9.51 -3.97
C GLY A 173 -5.58 -10.56 -3.73
N ASN A 174 -5.58 -11.59 -4.57
CA ASN A 174 -6.47 -12.73 -4.41
C ASN A 174 -5.81 -13.84 -3.58
N LEU A 175 -6.33 -14.07 -2.37
CA LEU A 175 -5.80 -15.03 -1.42
C LEU A 175 -5.73 -16.46 -1.99
N ASN A 176 -6.82 -16.89 -2.65
CA ASN A 176 -6.93 -18.25 -3.19
C ASN A 176 -5.95 -18.53 -4.33
N CYS A 177 -5.65 -17.52 -5.14
CA CYS A 177 -4.66 -17.59 -6.21
C CYS A 177 -3.23 -17.61 -5.63
N LEU A 178 -2.89 -16.61 -4.81
CA LEU A 178 -1.52 -16.39 -4.36
C LEU A 178 -1.04 -17.46 -3.37
N ARG A 179 -1.91 -17.98 -2.50
CA ARG A 179 -1.52 -19.03 -1.53
C ARG A 179 -1.07 -20.35 -2.19
N LYS A 180 -1.41 -20.57 -3.47
CA LYS A 180 -0.96 -21.76 -4.23
C LYS A 180 0.52 -21.68 -4.62
N ASN A 181 1.11 -20.48 -4.60
CA ASN A 181 2.52 -20.28 -4.87
C ASN A 181 3.32 -20.34 -3.56
N LYS A 182 4.49 -21.00 -3.55
CA LYS A 182 5.29 -21.21 -2.34
C LYS A 182 5.77 -19.89 -1.71
N LEU A 183 6.27 -18.97 -2.52
CA LEU A 183 6.79 -17.69 -2.07
C LEU A 183 5.66 -16.84 -1.49
N TRP A 184 4.55 -16.69 -2.22
CA TRP A 184 3.41 -15.91 -1.75
C TRP A 184 2.67 -16.56 -0.58
N GLY A 185 2.58 -17.88 -0.54
CA GLY A 185 2.05 -18.62 0.61
C GLY A 185 2.81 -18.30 1.89
N SER A 186 4.14 -18.22 1.81
CA SER A 186 5.00 -17.84 2.94
C SER A 186 4.80 -16.37 3.35
N ILE A 187 4.70 -15.44 2.39
CA ILE A 187 4.36 -14.03 2.67
C ILE A 187 3.01 -13.92 3.37
N ILE A 188 1.99 -14.62 2.86
CA ILE A 188 0.65 -14.64 3.46
C ILE A 188 0.69 -15.22 4.88
N GLN A 189 1.50 -16.25 5.12
CA GLN A 189 1.67 -16.82 6.46
C GLN A 189 2.21 -15.80 7.46
N HIS A 190 3.23 -15.03 7.07
CA HIS A 190 3.76 -13.90 7.87
C HIS A 190 2.69 -12.87 8.21
N CYS A 191 1.80 -12.58 7.26
CA CYS A 191 0.65 -11.71 7.48
C CYS A 191 -0.35 -12.33 8.46
N THR A 192 -0.78 -13.58 8.25
CA THR A 192 -1.79 -14.25 9.08
C THR A 192 -1.38 -14.49 10.53
N GLY A 193 -0.07 -14.58 10.80
CA GLY A 193 0.46 -14.74 12.16
C GLY A 193 0.31 -13.49 13.05
N ARG A 194 -0.32 -12.42 12.55
CA ARG A 194 -0.42 -11.13 13.25
C ARG A 194 -1.86 -10.67 13.39
N ILE A 195 -2.09 -9.88 14.42
CA ILE A 195 -3.36 -9.18 14.62
C ILE A 195 -3.67 -8.30 13.41
N ASN A 196 -4.89 -8.42 12.87
CA ASN A 196 -5.35 -7.71 11.67
C ASN A 196 -4.47 -7.89 10.41
N GLY A 197 -3.62 -8.92 10.38
CA GLY A 197 -2.68 -9.14 9.28
C GLY A 197 -3.28 -9.84 8.07
N LEU A 198 -4.45 -10.45 8.17
CA LEU A 198 -5.26 -10.89 7.02
C LEU A 198 -6.66 -10.31 7.15
N GLN A 199 -7.10 -9.56 6.14
CA GLN A 199 -8.42 -8.95 6.10
C GLN A 199 -9.07 -9.19 4.74
N HIS A 200 -10.39 -9.27 4.69
CA HIS A 200 -11.11 -9.26 3.42
C HIS A 200 -11.58 -7.84 3.11
N ALA A 201 -11.41 -7.41 1.86
CA ALA A 201 -11.71 -6.04 1.44
C ALA A 201 -13.15 -5.62 1.78
N ASN A 202 -14.12 -6.54 1.64
CA ASN A 202 -15.53 -6.32 1.97
C ASN A 202 -15.78 -6.12 3.48
N GLN A 203 -14.93 -6.66 4.36
CA GLN A 203 -15.08 -6.52 5.81
C GLN A 203 -14.58 -5.15 6.29
N CYS A 204 -13.50 -4.64 5.72
CA CYS A 204 -12.96 -3.33 6.08
C CYS A 204 -13.58 -2.16 5.29
N GLU A 205 -14.34 -2.43 4.22
CA GLU A 205 -14.91 -1.39 3.35
C GLU A 205 -15.80 -0.39 4.12
N GLN A 206 -16.60 -0.88 5.07
CA GLN A 206 -17.46 -0.02 5.88
C GLN A 206 -16.64 0.97 6.73
N GLN A 207 -15.61 0.47 7.43
CA GLN A 207 -14.71 1.29 8.24
C GLN A 207 -14.02 2.36 7.37
N LEU A 208 -13.48 1.98 6.21
CA LEU A 208 -12.85 2.91 5.27
C LEU A 208 -13.84 3.99 4.78
N ASN A 209 -15.07 3.60 4.47
CA ASN A 209 -16.12 4.53 4.07
C ASN A 209 -16.47 5.51 5.19
N ASP A 210 -16.53 5.06 6.44
CA ASP A 210 -16.87 5.91 7.58
C ASP A 210 -15.76 6.91 7.90
N ILE A 211 -14.49 6.54 7.72
CA ILE A 211 -13.35 7.46 7.80
C ILE A 211 -13.49 8.57 6.75
N VAL A 212 -13.73 8.19 5.49
CA VAL A 212 -13.86 9.15 4.38
C VAL A 212 -15.08 10.06 4.57
N LYS A 213 -16.23 9.52 5.00
CA LYS A 213 -17.42 10.33 5.30
C LYS A 213 -17.16 11.34 6.42
N SER A 214 -16.49 10.90 7.49
CA SER A 214 -16.16 11.77 8.62
C SER A 214 -15.19 12.89 8.22
N TYR A 215 -14.28 12.63 7.27
CA TYR A 215 -13.44 13.67 6.67
C TYR A 215 -14.25 14.72 5.91
N PHE A 216 -15.14 14.29 5.00
CA PHE A 216 -15.97 15.24 4.25
C PHE A 216 -16.92 16.04 5.14
N LYS A 217 -17.49 15.41 6.18
CA LYS A 217 -18.33 16.10 7.15
C LYS A 217 -17.57 17.25 7.82
N ARG A 218 -16.37 16.98 8.35
CA ARG A 218 -15.49 18.00 8.95
C ARG A 218 -15.13 19.11 7.97
N LYS A 219 -14.78 18.78 6.73
CA LYS A 219 -14.46 19.78 5.68
C LYS A 219 -15.64 20.67 5.31
N MET A 220 -16.85 20.12 5.26
CA MET A 220 -18.06 20.91 5.02
C MET A 220 -18.33 21.86 6.19
N GLU A 221 -18.24 21.38 7.43
CA GLU A 221 -18.41 22.19 8.64
C GLU A 221 -17.39 23.35 8.71
N GLU A 222 -16.12 23.08 8.42
CA GLU A 222 -15.07 24.11 8.31
C GLU A 222 -15.42 25.19 7.27
N SER A 223 -15.83 24.77 6.06
CA SER A 223 -16.17 25.70 4.98
C SER A 223 -17.42 26.55 5.29
N HIS A 224 -18.36 26.01 6.04
CA HIS A 224 -19.55 26.75 6.50
C HIS A 224 -19.16 27.80 7.54
N HIS A 225 -18.31 27.44 8.51
CA HIS A 225 -17.84 28.36 9.55
C HIS A 225 -17.00 29.52 8.97
N GLU A 226 -16.13 29.25 7.99
CA GLU A 226 -15.36 30.29 7.29
C GLU A 226 -16.25 31.28 6.54
N LYS A 227 -17.30 30.79 5.86
CA LYS A 227 -18.27 31.63 5.16
C LYS A 227 -19.09 32.51 6.11
N GLU A 228 -19.51 31.97 7.26
CA GLU A 228 -20.22 32.74 8.28
C GLU A 228 -19.33 33.82 8.90
N LYS A 229 -18.06 33.50 9.19
CA LYS A 229 -17.11 34.47 9.72
C LYS A 229 -16.84 35.61 8.75
N SER A 230 -16.60 35.30 7.47
CA SER A 230 -16.39 36.31 6.42
C SER A 230 -17.62 37.19 6.21
N LYS A 231 -18.84 36.61 6.27
CA LYS A 231 -20.09 37.38 6.16
C LYS A 231 -20.28 38.35 7.33
N ASN A 232 -19.95 37.92 8.55
CA ASN A 232 -20.07 38.76 9.74
C ASN A 232 -19.04 39.90 9.73
N GLU A 233 -17.82 39.66 9.25
CA GLU A 233 -16.79 40.70 9.09
C GLU A 233 -17.19 41.78 8.06
N LEU A 234 -17.86 41.38 6.97
CA LEU A 234 -18.40 42.29 5.94
C LEU A 234 -19.60 43.13 6.42
N LEU A 235 -20.37 42.66 7.41
CA LEU A 235 -21.52 43.37 7.99
C LEU A 235 -21.11 44.36 9.11
N SER A 236 -19.86 44.26 9.59
CA SER A 236 -19.30 45.12 10.64
C SER A 236 -18.43 46.27 10.11
N GLN A 237 -18.35 46.47 8.80
CA GLN A 237 -17.72 47.60 8.11
C GLN A 237 -18.78 48.49 7.47
#